data_AF-A0A1G5JZ03-F1
#
_entry.id   AF-A0A1G5JZ03-F1
#
_cell.length_a   1.000
_cell.length_b   1.000
_cell.length_c   1.000
_cell.angle_alpha   90.00
_cell.angle_beta   90.00
_cell.angle_gamma   90.00
#
_symmetry.space_group_name_H-M   'P 1'
#
loop_
_entity.id
_entity.type
_entity.pdbx_description
1 polymer ?
#
loop_
_entity_poly.entity_id
_entity_poly.type
_entity_poly.pdbx_seq_one_letter_code
_entity_poly.pdbx_strand_id
1 'polypeptide(L)' 'MVKATGEGKTVTYSYNGDGLLYERTEGEQTIRYYYDEEAKLMAEAIVTSGKAELTYVYIYDLYGQL' A
#
# COMPACT_ATOMS: atom_id res chain seq x y z
N MET A 1 -9.68 7.18 6.01
CA MET A 1 -9.33 7.72 4.68
C MET A 1 -8.88 9.17 4.85
N VAL A 2 -7.72 9.51 4.32
CA VAL A 2 -7.14 10.86 4.27
C VAL A 2 -7.00 11.27 2.81
N LYS A 3 -7.27 12.54 2.50
CA LYS A 3 -7.15 13.09 1.15
C LYS A 3 -6.17 14.26 1.16
N ALA A 4 -5.17 14.21 0.30
CA ALA A 4 -4.25 15.31 0.03
C ALA A 4 -4.51 15.87 -1.36
N THR A 5 -4.43 17.19 -1.51
CA THR A 5 -4.64 17.86 -2.79
C THR A 5 -3.57 18.93 -2.97
N GLY A 6 -2.89 18.90 -4.12
CA GLY A 6 -1.82 19.84 -4.48
C GLY A 6 -1.54 19.77 -5.98
N GLU A 7 -1.22 20.91 -6.60
CA GLU A 7 -0.86 21.00 -8.03
C GLU A 7 -1.86 20.31 -8.99
N GLY A 8 -3.16 20.34 -8.67
CA GLY A 8 -4.20 19.69 -9.47
C GLY A 8 -4.26 18.16 -9.34
N LYS A 9 -3.40 17.55 -8.53
CA LYS A 9 -3.44 16.12 -8.20
C LYS A 9 -4.17 15.90 -6.89
N THR A 10 -4.98 14.84 -6.87
CA THR A 10 -5.59 14.31 -5.66
C THR A 10 -4.95 12.96 -5.36
N VAL A 11 -4.44 12.82 -4.14
CA VAL A 11 -3.99 11.54 -3.61
C VAL A 11 -4.88 11.16 -2.44
N THR A 12 -5.36 9.92 -2.43
CA THR A 12 -6.12 9.37 -1.31
C THR A 12 -5.31 8.27 -0.64
N TYR A 13 -5.40 8.25 0.68
CA TYR A 13 -4.70 7.33 1.56
C TYR A 13 -5.70 6.66 2.48
N SER A 14 -5.55 5.37 2.63
CA SER A 14 -6.49 4.52 3.32
C SER A 14 -5.69 3.66 4.29
N TYR A 15 -6.05 3.70 5.58
CA TYR A 15 -5.27 3.08 6.66
C TYR A 15 -6.08 1.95 7.30
N ASN A 16 -5.41 0.86 7.68
CA ASN A 16 -6.04 -0.26 8.37
C ASN A 16 -6.30 0.08 9.86
N GLY A 17 -6.81 -0.89 10.62
CA GLY A 17 -7.11 -0.72 12.06
C GLY A 17 -5.88 -0.38 12.92
N ASP A 18 -4.68 -0.77 12.47
CA ASP A 18 -3.40 -0.53 13.15
C ASP A 18 -2.75 0.79 12.72
N GLY A 19 -3.39 1.54 11.82
CA GLY A 19 -2.87 2.79 11.28
C GLY A 19 -1.80 2.63 10.19
N LEU A 20 -1.60 1.42 9.65
CA LEU A 20 -0.73 1.17 8.51
C LEU A 20 -1.44 1.56 7.21
N LEU A 21 -0.70 2.14 6.26
CA LEU A 21 -1.23 2.52 4.95
C LEU A 21 -1.60 1.25 4.17
N TYR A 22 -2.89 0.94 4.00
CA TYR A 22 -3.32 -0.25 3.27
C TYR A 22 -3.53 0.01 1.78
N GLU A 23 -3.91 1.24 1.40
CA GLU A 23 -4.21 1.58 0.00
C GLU A 23 -3.92 3.07 -0.27
N ARG A 24 -3.31 3.31 -1.44
CA ARG A 24 -3.04 4.64 -1.98
C ARG A 24 -3.59 4.73 -3.38
N THR A 25 -4.35 5.77 -3.68
CA THR A 25 -4.79 6.09 -5.04
C THR A 25 -4.29 7.45 -5.46
N GLU A 26 -3.57 7.51 -6.58
CA GLU A 26 -3.14 8.73 -7.24
C GLU A 26 -3.60 8.68 -8.71
N GLY A 27 -4.53 9.57 -9.08
CA GLY A 27 -5.18 9.51 -10.39
C GLY A 27 -5.95 8.20 -10.57
N GLU A 28 -5.64 7.45 -11.63
CA GLU A 28 -6.26 6.16 -11.95
C GLU A 28 -5.51 4.97 -11.32
N GLN A 29 -4.31 5.19 -10.78
CA GLN A 29 -3.51 4.12 -10.20
C GLN A 29 -3.85 3.95 -8.73
N THR A 30 -4.19 2.72 -8.35
CA THR A 30 -4.37 2.31 -6.95
C THR A 30 -3.34 1.24 -6.62
N ILE A 31 -2.63 1.43 -5.51
CA ILE A 31 -1.66 0.49 -4.95
C ILE A 31 -2.16 0.03 -3.59
N ARG A 32 -2.09 -1.28 -3.33
CA ARG A 32 -2.32 -1.88 -2.01
C ARG A 32 -1.01 -2.36 -1.41
N TYR A 33 -0.91 -2.21 -0.10
CA TYR A 33 0.22 -2.61 0.71
C TYR A 33 -0.20 -3.70 1.69
N TYR A 34 0.61 -4.75 1.78
CA TYR A 34 0.35 -5.90 2.63
C TYR A 34 1.46 -6.01 3.66
N TYR A 35 1.10 -6.23 4.92
CA TYR A 35 2.01 -6.26 6.04
C TYR A 35 1.95 -7.61 6.76
N ASP A 36 3.04 -7.99 7.41
CA ASP A 36 3.05 -9.08 8.37
C ASP A 36 2.52 -8.63 9.74
N GLU A 37 2.50 -9.55 10.71
CA GLU A 37 2.06 -9.30 12.09
C GLU A 37 2.96 -8.31 12.85
N GLU A 38 4.18 -8.06 12.37
CA GLU A 38 5.14 -7.11 12.94
C GLU A 38 5.12 -5.75 12.23
N ALA A 39 4.11 -5.50 11.38
CA ALA A 39 3.96 -4.30 10.55
C ALA A 39 5.09 -4.09 9.53
N LYS A 40 5.82 -5.14 9.12
CA LYS A 40 6.77 -5.09 8.01
C LYS A 40 6.04 -5.24 6.69
N LEU A 41 6.41 -4.44 5.69
CA LEU A 41 5.82 -4.50 4.36
C LEU A 41 6.22 -5.81 3.67
N MET A 42 5.26 -6.68 3.40
CA MET A 42 5.45 -7.96 2.71
C MET A 42 5.21 -7.87 1.21
N ALA A 43 4.29 -7.02 0.76
CA ALA A 43 3.99 -6.90 -0.66
C ALA A 43 3.34 -5.58 -1.05
N GLU A 44 3.51 -5.24 -2.32
CA GLU A 44 2.77 -4.21 -3.03
C GLU A 44 1.98 -4.84 -4.18
N ALA A 45 0.79 -4.32 -4.46
CA ALA A 45 -0.03 -4.74 -5.58
C ALA A 45 -0.67 -3.54 -6.29
N ILE A 46 -0.71 -3.57 -7.62
CA ILE A 46 -1.54 -2.67 -8.40
C ILE A 46 -2.96 -3.22 -8.43
N VAL A 47 -3.95 -2.36 -8.20
CA VAL A 47 -5.37 -2.73 -8.30
C VAL A 47 -5.90 -2.37 -9.68
N THR A 48 -6.19 -3.39 -10.48
CA THR A 48 -6.79 -3.26 -11.81
C THR A 48 -8.18 -3.87 -11.79
N SER A 49 -9.22 -3.07 -12.09
CA SER A 49 -10.62 -3.54 -12.10
C SER A 49 -11.04 -4.24 -10.79
N GLY A 50 -10.59 -3.69 -9.65
CA GLY A 50 -10.88 -4.22 -8.30
C GLY A 50 -10.06 -5.45 -7.89
N LYS A 51 -9.23 -6.01 -8.78
CA LYS A 51 -8.34 -7.13 -8.47
C LYS A 51 -6.93 -6.60 -8.18
N ALA A 52 -6.34 -7.10 -7.10
CA ALA A 52 -4.95 -6.79 -6.74
C ALA A 52 -4.00 -7.77 -7.45
N GLU A 53 -3.05 -7.24 -8.20
CA GLU A 53 -1.98 -7.98 -8.86
C GLU A 53 -0.65 -7.61 -8.20
N LEU A 54 0.01 -8.60 -7.59
CA LEU A 54 1.28 -8.38 -6.87
C LEU A 54 2.36 -7.86 -7.84
N THR A 55 3.01 -6.78 -7.47
CA THR A 55 4.13 -6.19 -8.20
C THR A 55 5.46 -6.45 -7.51
N TYR A 56 5.47 -6.41 -6.17
CA TYR A 56 6.65 -6.67 -5.36
C TYR A 56 6.30 -7.56 -4.17
N VAL A 57 7.22 -8.45 -3.82
CA VAL A 57 7.17 -9.28 -2.61
C VAL A 57 8.51 -9.14 -1.90
N TYR A 58 8.43 -8.89 -0.61
CA TYR A 58 9.56 -8.65 0.29
C TYR A 58 9.67 -9.82 1.26
N ILE A 59 10.84 -10.43 1.33
CA ILE A 59 11.14 -11.54 2.24
C ILE A 59 12.25 -11.07 3.15
N TYR A 60 12.00 -11.07 4.45
CA TYR A 60 13.00 -10.66 5.44
C TYR A 60 13.67 -11.89 6.05
N ASP A 61 14.95 -11.77 6.39
CA ASP A 61 15.66 -12.76 7.17
C ASP A 61 15.19 -12.78 8.64
N LEU A 62 15.77 -13.68 9.45
CA LEU A 62 15.41 -13.82 10.87
C LEU A 62 15.71 -12.55 11.70
N TYR A 63 16.55 -11.66 11.19
CA TYR A 63 16.88 -10.38 11.82
C TYR A 63 16.03 -9.22 11.27
N GLY A 64 15.08 -9.51 10.38
CA GLY A 64 14.21 -8.51 9.77
C GLY A 64 14.88 -7.69 8.67
N GLN A 65 15.97 -8.18 8.08
CA GLN A 65 16.66 -7.54 6.95
C GLN A 65 16.09 -8.06 5.62
N LEU A 66 15.82 -7.15 4.69
CA LEU A 66 15.31 -7.46 3.35
C LEU A 66 16.35 -8.20 2.48
#